data_AF-A0A2T1LWG0-F1
#
_entry.id   AF-A0A2T1LWG0-F1
#
_cell.length_a   1.000
_cell.length_b   1.000
_cell.length_c   1.000
_cell.angle_alpha   90.00
_cell.angle_beta   90.00
_cell.angle_gamma   90.00
#
_symmetry.space_group_name_H-M   'P 1'
#
loop_
_entity.id
_entity.type
_entity.pdbx_description
1 polymer ?
#
loop_
_entity_poly.entity_id
_entity_poly.type
_entity_poly.pdbx_seq_one_letter_code
_entity_poly.pdbx_strand_id
1 'polypeptide(L)'
;MAVQRWTDEMLDELALSLVELRDNIDGLRITAQALLQVAAQQQRDTELAKQDMELAKQDIELHRQDIELAKQEMELFKQRQAESDQRFNILLEEIRYLRRASQGDEIDS
;
A
#
# COMPACT_ATOMS: atom_id res chain seq x y z
N MET A 1 30.93 69.71 28.46
CA MET A 1 30.18 68.46 28.21
C MET A 1 28.70 68.78 28.31
N ALA A 2 28.01 68.90 27.17
CA ALA A 2 26.56 69.14 27.17
C ALA A 2 25.88 67.78 27.35
N VAL A 3 25.21 67.57 28.48
CA VAL A 3 24.31 66.44 28.66
C VAL A 3 23.10 66.72 27.78
N GLN A 4 22.90 65.91 26.73
CA GLN A 4 21.67 65.99 25.94
C GLN A 4 20.49 65.72 26.88
N ARG A 5 19.66 66.75 27.11
CA ARG A 5 18.37 66.58 27.80
C ARG A 5 17.42 65.94 26.80
N TRP A 6 16.86 64.79 27.16
CA TRP A 6 15.81 64.18 26.36
C TRP A 6 14.61 65.13 26.29
N THR A 7 14.14 65.41 25.08
CA THR A 7 12.89 66.14 24.84
C THR A 7 11.72 65.16 24.97
N ASP A 8 10.55 65.67 25.36
CA ASP A 8 9.31 64.90 25.47
C ASP A 8 8.98 64.18 24.15
N GLU A 9 9.22 64.86 23.02
CA GLU A 9 9.03 64.34 21.67
C GLU A 9 9.94 63.12 21.35
N MET A 10 11.19 63.10 21.82
CA MET A 10 12.06 61.91 21.66
C MET A 10 11.62 60.73 22.54
N LEU A 11 10.99 61.01 23.69
CA LEU A 11 10.41 59.98 24.54
C LEU A 11 9.13 59.40 23.90
N ASP A 12 8.30 60.24 23.27
CA ASP A 12 7.10 59.82 22.55
C ASP A 12 7.43 58.96 21.31
N GLU A 13 8.42 59.35 20.50
CA GLU A 13 8.89 58.55 19.36
C GLU A 13 9.44 57.18 19.80
N LEU A 14 10.18 57.14 20.90
CA LEU A 14 10.68 55.90 21.48
C LEU A 14 9.52 55.03 21.98
N ALA A 15 8.52 55.62 22.63
CA ALA A 15 7.33 54.90 23.08
C ALA A 15 6.55 54.30 21.90
N LEU A 16 6.37 55.05 20.80
CA LEU A 16 5.73 54.54 19.58
C LEU A 16 6.52 53.37 18.97
N SER A 17 7.84 53.50 18.84
CA SER A 17 8.68 52.40 18.30
C SER A 17 8.67 51.15 19.18
N LEU A 18 8.58 51.30 20.51
CA LEU A 18 8.42 50.18 21.44
C LEU A 18 7.06 49.49 21.31
N VAL A 19 5.98 50.25 21.07
CA VAL A 19 4.65 49.69 20.81
C VAL A 19 4.65 48.90 19.51
N GLU A 20 5.22 49.45 18.43
CA GLU A 20 5.35 48.75 17.15
C GLU A 20 6.20 47.47 17.27
N LEU A 21 7.33 47.54 17.98
CA LEU A 21 8.18 46.38 18.23
C LEU A 21 7.45 45.30 19.04
N ARG A 22 6.66 45.70 20.04
CA ARG A 22 5.83 44.78 20.83
C ARG A 22 4.80 44.08 19.93
N ASP A 23 4.10 44.81 19.08
CA ASP A 23 3.11 44.23 18.18
C ASP A 23 3.75 43.29 17.16
N ASN A 24 4.95 43.64 16.66
CA ASN A 24 5.74 42.74 15.81
C ASN A 24 6.14 41.45 16.54
N ILE A 25 6.55 41.53 17.80
CA ILE A 25 6.86 40.35 18.62
C ILE A 25 5.61 39.50 18.86
N ASP A 26 4.47 40.11 19.15
CA ASP A 26 3.20 39.39 19.31
C ASP A 26 2.81 38.67 18.01
N GLY A 27 2.99 39.33 16.85
CA GLY A 27 2.82 38.72 15.53
C GLY A 27 3.75 37.53 15.29
N LEU A 28 5.05 37.67 15.59
CA LEU A 28 6.04 36.59 15.49
C LEU A 28 5.72 35.41 16.41
N ARG A 29 5.23 35.66 17.62
CA ARG A 29 4.80 34.59 18.54
C ARG A 29 3.64 33.79 17.96
N ILE A 30 2.64 34.47 17.39
CA ILE A 30 1.48 33.82 16.77
C ILE A 30 1.91 32.96 15.58
N THR A 31 2.77 33.49 14.70
CA THR A 31 3.25 32.73 13.54
C THR A 31 4.10 31.53 13.95
N ALA A 32 4.97 31.67 14.97
CA ALA A 32 5.74 30.56 15.51
C ALA A 32 4.83 29.45 16.09
N GLN A 33 3.77 29.82 16.81
CA GLN A 33 2.79 28.86 17.34
C GLN A 33 2.05 28.13 16.21
N ALA A 34 1.63 28.85 15.16
CA ALA A 34 0.97 28.24 14.01
C ALA A 34 1.90 27.24 13.30
N LEU A 35 3.18 27.59 13.11
CA LEU A 35 4.16 26.69 12.50
C LEU A 35 4.41 25.44 13.36
N LEU A 36 4.48 25.56 14.68
CA LEU A 36 4.59 24.41 15.57
C LEU A 36 3.36 23.49 15.49
N GLN A 37 2.15 24.06 15.39
CA GLN A 37 0.93 23.29 15.23
C GLN A 37 0.92 22.54 13.88
N VAL A 38 1.34 23.21 12.80
CA VAL A 38 1.45 22.59 11.47
C VAL A 38 2.50 21.47 11.49
N ALA A 39 3.66 21.68 12.12
CA ALA A 39 4.68 20.65 12.23
C ALA A 39 4.18 19.42 13.03
N ALA A 40 3.47 19.64 14.13
CA ALA A 40 2.87 18.56 14.91
C ALA A 40 1.79 17.80 14.12
N GLN A 41 0.97 18.52 13.33
CA GLN A 41 -0.01 17.89 12.46
C GLN A 41 0.66 17.06 11.36
N GLN A 42 1.65 17.63 10.68
CA GLN A 42 2.42 16.94 9.65
C GLN A 42 3.06 15.66 10.20
N GLN A 43 3.58 15.69 11.43
CA GLN A 43 4.15 14.50 12.06
C GLN A 43 3.10 13.40 12.25
N ARG A 44 1.88 13.74 12.68
CA ARG A 44 0.77 12.77 12.80
C ARG A 44 0.39 12.20 11.44
N ASP A 45 0.26 13.05 10.43
CA ASP A 45 -0.11 12.63 9.07
C ASP A 45 0.94 11.69 8.48
N THR A 46 2.23 11.96 8.73
CA THR A 46 3.30 11.04 8.30
C THR A 46 3.27 9.70 9.01
N GLU A 47 2.82 9.65 10.26
CA GLU A 47 2.72 8.40 11.02
C GLU A 47 1.52 7.57 10.56
N LEU A 48 0.37 8.21 10.32
CA LEU A 48 -0.79 7.56 9.70
C LEU A 48 -0.44 6.98 8.33
N ALA A 49 0.24 7.75 7.48
CA ALA A 49 0.66 7.28 6.16
C ALA A 49 1.60 6.06 6.23
N LYS A 50 2.45 5.95 7.27
CA LYS A 50 3.27 4.75 7.48
C LYS A 50 2.42 3.55 7.86
N GLN A 51 1.44 3.73 8.75
CA GLN A 51 0.52 2.67 9.14
C GLN A 51 -0.27 2.16 7.95
N ASP A 52 -0.80 3.06 7.11
CA ASP A 52 -1.51 2.70 5.88
C ASP A 52 -0.60 1.92 4.92
N MET A 53 0.65 2.35 4.78
CA MET A 53 1.65 1.64 3.96
C MET A 53 1.96 0.24 4.51
N GLU A 54 1.97 0.06 5.82
CA GLU A 54 2.20 -1.23 6.46
C GLU A 54 1.03 -2.19 6.27
N LEU A 55 -0.21 -1.69 6.38
CA LEU A 55 -1.42 -2.45 6.05
C LEU A 55 -1.43 -2.86 4.57
N ALA A 56 -1.13 -1.94 3.66
CA ALA A 56 -1.06 -2.25 2.23
C ALA A 56 -0.01 -3.34 1.91
N LYS A 57 1.11 -3.37 2.63
CA LYS A 57 2.11 -4.45 2.50
C LYS A 57 1.57 -5.80 2.96
N GLN A 58 0.83 -5.83 4.07
CA GLN A 58 0.19 -7.06 4.53
C GLN A 58 -0.83 -7.58 3.53
N ASP A 59 -1.65 -6.69 2.96
CA ASP A 59 -2.64 -7.05 1.95
C ASP A 59 -1.96 -7.65 0.70
N ILE A 60 -0.87 -7.05 0.22
CA ILE A 60 -0.10 -7.59 -0.91
C ILE A 60 0.45 -8.98 -0.60
N GLU A 61 0.94 -9.22 0.63
CA GLU A 61 1.46 -10.52 1.02
C GLU A 61 0.36 -11.59 1.10
N LEU A 62 -0.83 -11.24 1.59
CA LEU A 62 -1.99 -12.14 1.57
C LEU A 62 -2.39 -12.48 0.12
N HIS A 63 -2.50 -11.49 -0.76
CA HIS A 63 -2.81 -11.73 -2.17
C HIS A 63 -1.75 -12.59 -2.87
N ARG A 64 -0.48 -12.44 -2.48
CA ARG A 64 0.61 -13.28 -2.98
C ARG A 64 0.42 -14.74 -2.57
N GLN A 65 0.01 -15.00 -1.33
CA GLN A 65 -0.28 -16.34 -0.84
C GLN A 65 -1.47 -16.96 -1.58
N ASP A 66 -2.55 -16.18 -1.79
CA ASP A 66 -3.72 -16.63 -2.54
C ASP A 66 -3.38 -17.00 -3.99
N ILE A 67 -2.55 -16.19 -4.65
CA ILE A 67 -2.05 -16.49 -6.00
C ILE A 67 -1.24 -17.79 -6.02
N GLU A 68 -0.42 -18.04 -5.00
CA GLU A 68 0.39 -19.26 -4.92
C GLU A 68 -0.47 -20.50 -4.71
N LEU A 69 -1.49 -20.41 -3.84
CA LEU A 69 -2.49 -21.48 -3.65
C LEU A 69 -3.25 -21.76 -4.96
N ALA A 70 -3.73 -20.72 -5.64
CA ALA A 70 -4.44 -20.85 -6.91
C ALA A 70 -3.58 -21.52 -8.00
N LYS A 71 -2.27 -21.24 -8.04
CA LYS A 71 -1.34 -21.94 -8.94
C LYS A 71 -1.23 -23.43 -8.60
N GLN A 72 -1.12 -23.78 -7.33
CA GLN A 72 -1.05 -25.19 -6.91
C GLN A 72 -2.33 -25.94 -7.28
N GLU A 73 -3.49 -25.33 -7.07
CA GLU A 73 -4.78 -25.90 -7.47
C GLU A 73 -4.86 -26.11 -8.99
N MET A 74 -4.40 -25.14 -9.77
CA MET A 74 -4.36 -25.24 -11.23
C MET A 74 -3.46 -26.39 -11.70
N GLU A 75 -2.29 -26.57 -11.10
CA GLU A 75 -1.39 -27.68 -11.43
C GLU A 75 -2.02 -29.04 -11.08
N LEU A 76 -2.67 -29.16 -9.92
CA LEU A 76 -3.42 -30.37 -9.56
C LEU A 76 -4.56 -30.66 -10.54
N PHE A 77 -5.26 -29.63 -11.01
CA PHE A 77 -6.33 -29.78 -12.00
C PHE A 77 -5.78 -30.31 -13.33
N LYS A 78 -4.69 -29.73 -13.83
CA LYS A 78 -4.01 -30.22 -15.04
C LYS A 78 -3.56 -31.66 -14.91
N GLN A 79 -3.00 -32.04 -13.74
CA GLN A 79 -2.59 -33.41 -13.49
C GLN A 79 -3.78 -34.37 -13.55
N ARG A 80 -4.88 -34.04 -12.87
CA ARG A 80 -6.11 -34.86 -12.91
C ARG A 80 -6.68 -34.98 -14.33
N GLN A 81 -6.62 -33.90 -15.10
CA GLN A 81 -7.04 -33.91 -16.50
C GLN A 81 -6.15 -34.86 -17.32
N ALA A 82 -4.83 -34.76 -17.20
CA ALA A 82 -3.90 -35.65 -17.90
C ALA A 82 -4.10 -37.13 -17.52
N GLU A 83 -4.31 -37.43 -16.23
CA GLU A 83 -4.64 -38.78 -15.76
C GLU A 83 -5.97 -39.27 -16.34
N SER A 84 -6.98 -38.40 -16.42
CA SER A 84 -8.26 -38.72 -17.03
C SER A 84 -8.11 -39.04 -18.52
N ASP A 85 -7.35 -38.23 -19.26
CA ASP A 85 -7.08 -38.45 -20.67
C ASP A 85 -6.34 -39.78 -20.91
N GLN A 86 -5.38 -40.11 -20.05
CA GLN A 86 -4.69 -41.41 -20.07
C GLN A 86 -5.66 -42.57 -19.84
N ARG A 87 -6.52 -42.48 -18.81
CA ARG A 87 -7.53 -43.53 -18.53
C ARG A 87 -8.49 -43.69 -19.71
N PHE A 88 -8.91 -42.60 -20.33
CA PHE A 88 -9.77 -42.62 -21.51
C PHE A 88 -9.09 -43.30 -22.70
N ASN A 89 -7.83 -42.99 -22.96
CA ASN A 89 -7.05 -43.64 -24.02
C ASN A 89 -6.90 -45.14 -23.80
N ILE A 90 -6.61 -45.58 -22.57
CA ILE A 90 -6.54 -47.01 -22.22
C ILE A 90 -7.89 -47.70 -22.47
N LEU A 91 -9.00 -47.09 -22.04
CA LEU A 91 -10.34 -47.62 -22.29
C LEU A 91 -10.65 -47.73 -23.79
N LEU A 92 -10.26 -46.74 -24.59
CA LEU A 92 -10.42 -46.79 -26.04
C LEU A 92 -9.61 -47.93 -26.67
N GLU A 93 -8.38 -48.17 -26.21
CA GLU A 93 -7.57 -49.29 -26.67
C GLU A 93 -8.21 -50.64 -26.32
N GLU A 94 -8.73 -50.78 -25.11
CA GLU A 94 -9.43 -52.00 -24.68
C GLU A 94 -10.68 -52.26 -25.52
N ILE A 95 -11.49 -51.23 -25.78
CA ILE A 95 -12.67 -51.35 -26.66
C ILE A 95 -12.25 -51.78 -28.08
N ARG A 96 -11.17 -51.21 -28.62
CA ARG A 96 -10.65 -51.61 -29.95
C ARG A 96 -10.15 -53.05 -29.94
N TYR A 97 -9.53 -53.49 -28.84
CA TYR A 97 -9.07 -54.86 -28.67
C TYR A 97 -10.25 -55.84 -28.65
N LEU A 98 -11.25 -55.60 -27.79
CA LEU A 98 -12.45 -56.44 -27.68
C LEU A 98 -13.22 -56.53 -29.01
N ARG A 99 -13.35 -55.40 -29.74
CA ARG A 99 -13.99 -55.41 -31.06
C ARG A 99 -13.25 -56.31 -32.06
N ARG A 100 -11.92 -56.26 -32.09
CA ARG A 100 -11.12 -57.13 -32.98
C ARG A 100 -11.24 -58.60 -32.59
N ALA A 101 -11.20 -58.91 -31.29
CA ALA A 101 -11.39 -60.28 -30.81
C ALA A 101 -12.77 -60.82 -31.23
N SER A 102 -13.85 -60.05 -31.04
CA SER A 102 -15.19 -60.46 -31.44
C SER A 102 -15.39 -60.64 -32.95
N GLN A 103 -14.63 -59.94 -33.80
CA GLN A 103 -14.72 -60.06 -35.26
C GLN A 103 -13.85 -61.20 -35.82
N GLY A 104 -12.83 -61.64 -35.08
CA GLY A 104 -11.97 -62.77 -35.47
C GLY A 104 -12.66 -64.12 -35.31
N ASP A 105 -13.48 -64.29 -34.26
CA ASP A 105 -14.19 -65.55 -33.99
C ASP A 105 -15.31 -65.87 -35.02
N GLU A 106 -15.82 -64.85 -35.73
CA GLU A 106 -16.86 -65.01 -36.78
C GLU A 106 -16.32 -65.52 -38.13
N ILE A 107 -15.01 -65.49 -38.36
CA ILE A 107 -14.40 -65.87 -39.65
C ILE A 107 -13.87 -67.33 -39.62
N ASP A 108 -13.65 -67.90 -38.42
CA ASP A 108 -13.10 -69.24 -38.22
C ASP A 108 -14.13 -70.29 -37.72
N SER A 109 -15.43 -69.94 -37.62
CA SER A 109 -16.54 -70.86 -37.29
C SER A 109 -17.40 -71.20 -38.51
#